data_AF-A0A929D345-F1
#
_entry.id   AF-A0A929D345-F1
#
_cell.length_a   1.000
_cell.length_b   1.000
_cell.length_c   1.000
_cell.angle_alpha   90.00
_cell.angle_beta   90.00
_cell.angle_gamma   90.00
#
_symmetry.space_group_name_H-M   'P 1'
#
loop_
_entity.id
_entity.type
_entity.pdbx_description
1 polymer ?
#
loop_
_entity_poly.entity_id
_entity_poly.type
_entity_poly.pdbx_seq_one_letter_code
_entity_poly.pdbx_strand_id
1 'polypeptide(L)' 'MKAIEYLAFALIGAGILGLIGYFCWDFFTDSAIHLGLRVLAGIAAVGFVLLLGYVGWERYRSAKKEPKEIKEADK' A
#
# COMPACT_ATOMS: atom_id res chain seq x y z
N MET A 1 17.92 5.53 -19.66
CA MET A 1 17.89 6.03 -18.27
C MET A 1 16.64 5.59 -17.49
N LYS A 2 15.42 5.57 -18.09
CA LYS A 2 14.17 5.16 -17.39
C LYS A 2 14.15 3.73 -16.79
N ALA A 3 14.80 2.75 -17.42
CA ALA A 3 14.74 1.36 -16.95
C ALA A 3 15.41 1.13 -15.58
N ILE A 4 16.45 1.92 -15.26
CA ILE A 4 17.16 1.85 -13.98
C ILE A 4 16.29 2.45 -12.86
N GLU A 5 15.56 3.53 -13.14
CA GLU A 5 14.59 4.11 -12.18
C GLU A 5 13.46 3.13 -11.83
N TYR A 6 12.88 2.45 -12.83
CA TYR A 6 11.83 1.45 -12.57
C TYR A 6 12.36 0.25 -11.77
N LEU A 7 13.57 -0.22 -12.07
CA LEU A 7 14.21 -1.30 -11.31
C LEU A 7 14.50 -0.88 -9.87
N ALA A 8 15.02 0.32 -9.65
CA ALA A 8 15.26 0.85 -8.31
C ALA A 8 13.94 0.99 -7.52
N PHE A 9 12.88 1.51 -8.15
CA PHE A 9 11.57 1.64 -7.53
C PHE A 9 10.96 0.28 -7.17
N ALA A 10 11.11 -0.71 -8.05
CA ALA A 10 10.67 -2.08 -7.79
C ALA A 10 11.46 -2.74 -6.65
N LEU A 11 12.78 -2.53 -6.58
CA LEU A 11 13.63 -3.06 -5.52
C LEU A 11 13.31 -2.43 -4.16
N ILE A 12 13.09 -1.12 -4.12
CA ILE A 12 12.71 -0.41 -2.90
C ILE A 12 11.31 -0.85 -2.45
N GLY A 13 10.35 -0.89 -3.37
CA GLY A 13 9.00 -1.36 -3.09
C GLY A 13 8.98 -2.80 -2.57
N ALA A 14 9.71 -3.70 -3.23
CA ALA A 14 9.83 -5.10 -2.82
C ALA A 14 10.56 -5.26 -1.49
N GLY A 15 11.60 -4.46 -1.23
CA GLY A 15 12.33 -4.45 0.04
C GLY A 15 11.46 -4.00 1.20
N ILE A 16 10.68 -2.93 1.01
CA ILE A 16 9.73 -2.43 2.01
C ILE A 16 8.62 -3.47 2.26
N LEU A 17 8.04 -4.03 1.20
CA LEU A 17 7.03 -5.10 1.33
C LEU A 17 7.58 -6.32 2.05
N GLY A 18 8.82 -6.72 1.73
CA GLY A 18 9.51 -7.83 2.38
C GLY A 18 9.75 -7.57 3.86
N LEU A 19 10.21 -6.36 4.23
CA LEU A 19 10.39 -5.98 5.64
C LEU A 19 9.07 -5.98 6.41
N ILE A 20 8.00 -5.45 5.82
CA ILE A 20 6.67 -5.44 6.43
C ILE A 20 6.19 -6.89 6.63
N GLY A 21 6.38 -7.75 5.63
CA GLY A 21 6.02 -9.16 5.70
C GLY A 21 6.80 -9.91 6.79
N TYR A 22 8.12 -9.68 6.86
CA TYR A 22 8.99 -10.27 7.89
C TYR A 22 8.61 -9.78 9.29
N PHE A 23 8.36 -8.49 9.46
CA PHE A 23 7.94 -7.90 10.72
C PHE A 23 6.60 -8.47 11.19
N CYS A 24 5.61 -8.60 10.30
CA CYS A 24 4.37 -9.29 10.60
C CYS A 24 4.64 -10.74 11.02
N TRP A 25 5.44 -11.48 10.26
CA TRP A 25 5.74 -12.88 10.58
C TRP A 25 6.41 -13.05 11.94
N ASP A 26 7.43 -12.26 12.25
CA ASP A 26 8.13 -12.25 13.53
C ASP A 26 7.18 -11.90 14.68
N PHE A 27 6.37 -10.84 14.51
CA PHE A 27 5.36 -10.41 15.47
C PHE A 27 4.27 -11.45 15.70
N PHE A 28 3.93 -12.28 14.70
CA PHE A 28 2.96 -13.38 14.81
C PHE A 28 3.55 -14.72 15.27
N THR A 29 4.87 -14.90 15.26
CA THR A 29 5.52 -16.17 15.63
C THR A 29 6.18 -16.17 17.03
N ASP A 30 6.76 -15.06 17.49
CA ASP A 30 7.23 -14.83 18.87
C ASP A 30 6.24 -15.20 20.03
N SER A 31 6.48 -16.32 20.71
CA SER A 31 5.64 -16.77 21.83
C SER A 31 5.60 -15.86 23.06
N ALA A 32 6.43 -14.81 23.14
CA ALA A 32 6.44 -13.86 24.25
C ALA A 32 5.30 -12.82 24.19
N ILE A 33 4.70 -12.60 23.02
CA ILE A 33 3.61 -11.63 22.85
C ILE A 33 2.27 -12.31 23.12
N HIS A 34 1.53 -11.80 24.12
CA HIS A 34 0.20 -12.28 24.48
C HIS A 34 -0.73 -12.30 23.26
N LEU A 35 -1.45 -13.41 23.06
CA LEU A 35 -2.24 -13.71 21.85
C LEU A 35 -3.18 -12.56 21.45
N GLY A 36 -3.74 -11.85 22.44
CA GLY A 36 -4.64 -10.71 22.20
C GLY A 36 -3.96 -9.52 21.50
N LEU A 37 -2.71 -9.20 21.83
CA LEU A 37 -1.98 -8.08 21.23
C LEU A 37 -1.62 -8.36 19.76
N ARG A 38 -1.31 -9.62 19.43
CA ARG A 38 -1.12 -10.08 18.05
C ARG A 38 -2.32 -9.84 17.16
N VAL A 39 -3.49 -10.27 17.65
CA VAL A 39 -4.73 -10.14 16.90
C VAL A 39 -5.10 -8.66 16.73
N LEU A 40 -4.92 -7.84 17.77
CA LEU A 40 -5.18 -6.40 17.69
C LEU A 40 -4.27 -5.70 16.66
N ALA A 41 -2.97 -5.99 16.70
CA ALA A 41 -2.00 -5.45 15.74
C ALA A 41 -2.30 -5.91 14.30
N GLY A 42 -2.69 -7.17 14.13
CA GLY A 42 -3.13 -7.72 12.85
C GLY A 42 -4.34 -6.99 12.27
N ILE A 43 -5.38 -6.80 13.09
CA ILE A 43 -6.59 -6.08 12.68
C ILE A 43 -6.26 -4.64 12.30
N ALA A 44 -5.43 -3.96 13.10
CA ALA A 44 -4.99 -2.59 12.82
C ALA A 44 -4.21 -2.50 11.50
N ALA A 45 -3.27 -3.43 11.27
CA ALA A 45 -2.48 -3.49 10.03
C ALA A 45 -3.36 -3.73 8.79
N VAL A 46 -4.28 -4.71 8.86
CA VAL A 46 -5.22 -4.98 7.77
C VAL A 46 -6.12 -3.78 7.50
N GLY A 47 -6.64 -3.14 8.55
CA GLY A 47 -7.45 -1.92 8.44
C GLY A 47 -6.68 -0.80 7.74
N PHE A 48 -5.42 -0.60 8.11
CA PHE A 48 -4.55 0.41 7.51
C PHE A 48 -4.26 0.13 6.02
N VAL A 49 -3.98 -1.11 5.65
CA VAL A 49 -3.75 -1.51 4.26
C VAL A 49 -5.00 -1.31 3.41
N LEU A 50 -6.17 -1.66 3.91
CA LEU A 50 -7.45 -1.43 3.23
C LEU A 50 -7.71 0.07 3.03
N LEU A 51 -7.41 0.89 4.03
CA LEU A 51 -7.55 2.35 3.94
C LEU A 51 -6.63 2.94 2.86
N LEU A 52 -5.35 2.53 2.84
CA LEU A 52 -4.41 2.95 1.81
C LEU A 52 -4.85 2.50 0.41
N GLY A 53 -5.33 1.26 0.28
CA GLY A 53 -5.88 0.74 -0.96
C GLY A 53 -7.08 1.54 -1.45
N TYR A 54 -7.99 1.90 -0.53
CA TYR A 54 -9.17 2.70 -0.84
C TYR A 54 -8.80 4.13 -1.26
N VAL A 55 -7.91 4.80 -0.53
CA VAL A 55 -7.44 6.16 -0.85
C VAL A 55 -6.69 6.17 -2.19
N GLY A 56 -5.82 5.18 -2.42
CA GLY A 56 -5.12 5.03 -3.71
C GLY A 56 -6.08 4.79 -4.87
N TRP A 57 -7.10 3.94 -4.66
CA TRP A 57 -8.14 3.67 -5.64
C TRP A 57 -8.98 4.91 -5.95
N GLU A 58 -9.37 5.67 -4.92
CA GLU A 58 -10.12 6.91 -5.06
C GLU A 58 -9.30 7.96 -5.83
N ARG A 59 -8.02 8.12 -5.50
CA ARG A 59 -7.09 9.01 -6.22
C ARG A 59 -6.93 8.62 -7.68
N TYR A 60 -6.76 7.32 -7.96
CA TYR A 60 -6.65 6.80 -9.32
C TYR A 60 -7.94 6.99 -10.12
N ARG A 61 -9.10 6.77 -9.48
CA ARG A 61 -10.43 6.98 -10.08
C ARG A 61 -10.69 8.45 -10.40
N SER A 62 -10.32 9.37 -9.51
CA SER A 62 -10.42 10.81 -9.78
C SER A 62 -9.50 11.23 -10.93
N ALA A 63 -8.24 10.80 -10.93
CA ALA A 63 -7.30 11.12 -12.01
C ALA A 63 -7.75 10.56 -13.38
N LYS A 64 -8.50 9.45 -13.41
CA LYS A 64 -9.08 8.89 -14.65
C LYS A 64 -10.37 9.56 -15.11
N LYS A 65 -11.07 10.32 -14.27
CA LYS A 65 -12.30 11.03 -14.63
C LYS A 65 -12.03 12.43 -15.21
N GLU A 66 -10.88 13.03 -14.90
CA GLU A 66 -10.47 14.35 -15.40
C GLU A 66 -10.21 14.50 -16.93
N PRO A 67 -9.99 13.47 -17.78
CA PRO A 67 -9.72 13.74 -19.20
C PRO A 67 -10.98 14.04 -20.04
N LYS A 68 -12.19 14.07 -19.47
CA LYS A 68 -13.43 14.32 -20.24
C LYS A 68 -13.98 15.74 -20.13
N GLU A 69 -13.88 16.42 -18.99
CA GLU A 69 -14.50 17.74 -18.84
C GLU A 69 -13.69 18.89 -19.48
N ILE A 70 -12.38 18.72 -19.66
CA ILE A 70 -11.52 19.77 -20.25
C ILE A 70 -11.60 19.82 -21.79
N LYS A 71 -12.36 18.92 -22.43
CA LYS A 71 -12.55 18.89 -23.90
C LYS A 71 -13.87 19.52 -24.37
N GLU A 72 -14.81 19.81 -23.47
CA GLU A 72 -16.10 20.43 -23.83
C GLU A 72 -16.12 21.96 -23.66
N ALA A 73 -15.07 22.55 -23.07
CA ALA A 73 -14.94 24.01 -22.91
C ALA A 73 -14.19 24.71 -24.07
N ASP A 74 -13.85 23.99 -25.14
CA ASP A 74 -13.15 24.51 -26.33
C ASP A 74 -13.92 24.22 -27.62
N LYS A 75 -15.26 24.26 -27.58
CA LYS A 75 -16.10 24.17 -28.78
C LYS A 75 -17.21 25.19 -28.81
#